data_AF-A0A0N4X0L4-F1
#
_entry.id   AF-A0A0N4X0L4-F1
#
_cell.length_a   1.000
_cell.length_b   1.000
_cell.length_c   1.000
_cell.angle_alpha   90.00
_cell.angle_beta   90.00
_cell.angle_gamma   90.00
#
_symmetry.space_group_name_H-M   'P 1'
#
loop_
_entity.id
_entity.type
_entity.pdbx_description
1 polymer ?
#
loop_
_entity_poly.entity_id
_entity_poly.type
_entity_poly.pdbx_seq_one_letter_code
_entity_poly.pdbx_strand_id
1 'polypeptide(L)'
;MFRFMSSSLGMIRSSPLVSVARIHGHCLGGGTEIASMCDLRLAHKDSKFGFMQSKLGIVPSWGGANYLASIVGRSTALRLMTTATMLNASQAKDIGFVDVVYDSEDDFEVQIFNGRAQRNAPGNLRYN
;
A
#
# COMPACT_ATOMS: atom_id res chain seq x y z
N MET A 1 -6.85 -13.15 17.03
CA MET A 1 -6.66 -12.87 15.58
C MET A 1 -6.08 -11.48 15.31
N PHE A 2 -6.68 -10.37 15.78
CA PHE A 2 -6.18 -9.02 15.47
C PHE A 2 -4.75 -8.72 15.94
N ARG A 3 -4.39 -9.08 17.19
CA ARG A 3 -3.01 -8.92 17.69
C ARG A 3 -2.00 -9.68 16.82
N PHE A 4 -2.33 -10.91 16.44
CA PHE A 4 -1.48 -11.71 15.56
C PHE A 4 -1.24 -10.99 14.23
N MET A 5 -2.31 -10.56 13.54
CA MET A 5 -2.18 -9.86 12.26
C MET A 5 -1.41 -8.54 12.38
N SER A 6 -1.75 -7.70 13.36
CA SER A 6 -1.07 -6.42 13.56
C SER A 6 0.41 -6.60 13.89
N SER A 7 0.79 -7.63 14.66
CA SER A 7 2.19 -7.94 14.94
C SER A 7 2.91 -8.49 13.72
N SER A 8 2.31 -9.44 12.99
CA SER A 8 2.91 -10.02 11.78
C SER A 8 3.14 -8.99 10.68
N LEU A 9 2.17 -8.08 10.45
CA LEU A 9 2.35 -7.00 9.48
C LEU A 9 3.33 -5.94 9.97
N GLY A 10 3.38 -5.70 11.28
CA GLY A 10 4.40 -4.85 11.89
C GLY A 10 5.82 -5.34 11.58
N MET A 11 6.05 -6.66 11.55
CA MET A 11 7.35 -7.26 11.20
C MET A 11 7.76 -6.97 9.75
N ILE A 12 6.82 -6.92 8.81
CA ILE A 12 7.11 -6.56 7.41
C ILE A 12 7.68 -5.14 7.37
N ARG A 13 7.06 -4.21 8.10
CA ARG A 13 7.45 -2.81 8.09
C ARG A 13 8.74 -2.54 8.88
N SER A 14 8.98 -3.28 9.96
CA SER A 14 10.23 -3.17 10.74
C SER A 14 11.36 -4.04 10.18
N SER A 15 11.14 -4.69 9.04
CA SER A 15 12.15 -5.52 8.39
C SER A 15 13.35 -4.65 7.97
N PRO A 16 14.59 -5.15 8.10
CA PRO A 16 15.76 -4.46 7.54
C PRO A 16 15.78 -4.51 6.00
N LEU A 17 14.91 -5.33 5.39
CA LEU A 17 14.76 -5.44 3.94
C LEU A 17 13.64 -4.55 3.43
N VAL A 18 13.83 -3.98 2.23
CA VAL A 18 12.79 -3.21 1.54
C VAL A 18 11.69 -4.16 1.05
N SER A 19 10.46 -3.93 1.52
CA SER A 19 9.28 -4.72 1.18
C SER A 19 8.52 -4.11 0.00
N VAL A 20 8.19 -4.93 -0.99
CA VAL A 20 7.50 -4.48 -2.20
C VAL A 20 6.20 -5.25 -2.40
N ALA A 21 5.08 -4.54 -2.44
CA ALA A 21 3.78 -5.09 -2.80
C ALA A 21 3.61 -5.01 -4.32
N ARG A 22 3.65 -6.16 -5.00
CA ARG A 22 3.20 -6.32 -6.39
C ARG A 22 1.72 -6.64 -6.40
N ILE A 23 0.91 -5.76 -6.95
CA ILE A 23 -0.55 -5.79 -6.82
C ILE A 23 -1.19 -5.98 -8.19
N HIS A 24 -1.80 -7.15 -8.39
CA HIS A 24 -2.57 -7.48 -9.58
C HIS A 24 -4.02 -7.80 -9.20
N GLY A 25 -4.97 -7.01 -9.71
CA GLY A 25 -6.40 -7.18 -9.45
C GLY A 25 -6.89 -6.47 -8.18
N HIS A 26 -7.78 -7.11 -7.43
CA HIS A 26 -8.45 -6.48 -6.29
C HIS A 26 -7.59 -6.51 -5.02
N CYS A 27 -7.20 -5.33 -4.55
CA CYS A 27 -6.55 -5.12 -3.27
C CYS A 27 -7.54 -4.44 -2.32
N LEU A 28 -8.32 -5.23 -1.59
CA LEU A 28 -9.45 -4.73 -0.79
C LEU A 28 -9.35 -5.18 0.67
N GLY A 29 -9.78 -4.32 1.60
CA GLY A 29 -9.87 -4.63 3.03
C GLY A 29 -8.52 -5.03 3.62
N GLY A 30 -8.37 -6.30 4.02
CA GLY A 30 -7.09 -6.83 4.52
C GLY A 30 -5.95 -6.68 3.51
N GLY A 31 -6.23 -6.81 2.20
CA GLY A 31 -5.23 -6.61 1.15
C GLY A 31 -4.67 -5.19 1.13
N THR A 32 -5.55 -4.17 1.28
CA THR A 32 -5.11 -2.77 1.41
C THR A 32 -4.36 -2.51 2.71
N GLU A 33 -4.68 -3.21 3.81
CA GLU A 33 -3.91 -3.10 5.06
C GLU A 33 -2.51 -3.69 4.90
N ILE A 34 -2.36 -4.83 4.22
CA ILE A 34 -1.06 -5.42 3.90
C ILE A 34 -0.26 -4.49 2.99
N ALA A 35 -0.85 -3.99 1.90
CA ALA A 35 -0.18 -3.09 0.96
C ALA A 35 0.32 -1.80 1.64
N SER A 36 -0.45 -1.27 2.62
CA SER A 36 -0.07 -0.09 3.41
C SER A 36 1.16 -0.31 4.30
N MET A 37 1.47 -1.57 4.61
CA MET A 37 2.61 -1.94 5.46
C MET A 37 3.90 -2.12 4.68
N CYS A 38 3.79 -2.36 3.37
CA CYS A 38 4.96 -2.45 2.50
C CYS A 38 5.60 -1.07 2.29
N ASP A 39 6.87 -1.07 1.91
CA ASP A 39 7.60 0.16 1.60
C ASP A 39 7.14 0.75 0.27
N LEU A 40 6.98 -0.10 -0.74
CA LEU A 40 6.60 0.25 -2.11
C LEU A 40 5.38 -0.55 -2.55
N ARG A 41 4.53 0.08 -3.35
CA ARG A 41 3.33 -0.50 -3.97
C ARG A 41 3.39 -0.29 -5.48
N LEU A 42 3.55 -1.38 -6.21
CA LEU A 42 3.47 -1.42 -7.67
C LEU A 42 2.18 -2.10 -8.06
N ALA A 43 1.37 -1.45 -8.88
CA ALA A 43 0.04 -1.92 -9.23
C ALA A 43 -0.11 -2.12 -10.74
N HIS A 44 -0.69 -3.24 -11.15
CA HIS A 44 -1.16 -3.35 -12.52
C HIS A 44 -2.25 -2.31 -12.79
N LYS A 45 -2.33 -1.77 -14.02
CA LYS A 45 -3.33 -0.76 -14.40
C LYS A 45 -4.78 -1.13 -14.09
N ASP A 46 -5.11 -2.42 -14.13
CA ASP A 46 -6.46 -2.93 -13.89
C ASP A 46 -6.77 -3.14 -12.40
N SER A 47 -5.78 -2.91 -11.52
CA SER A 47 -5.94 -3.11 -10.08
C SER A 47 -6.94 -2.12 -9.47
N LYS A 48 -7.65 -2.60 -8.45
CA LYS A 48 -8.65 -1.83 -7.69
C LYS A 48 -8.31 -1.84 -6.21
N PHE A 49 -8.51 -0.71 -5.54
CA PHE A 49 -8.11 -0.49 -4.15
C PHE A 49 -9.27 0.00 -3.31
N GLY A 50 -9.39 -0.45 -2.06
CA GLY A 50 -10.42 0.06 -1.16
C GLY A 50 -10.40 -0.51 0.24
N PHE A 51 -10.59 0.36 1.23
CA PHE A 51 -10.81 0.00 2.63
C PHE A 51 -12.30 -0.30 2.84
N MET A 52 -12.70 -1.54 2.58
CA MET A 52 -14.11 -1.96 2.53
C MET A 52 -14.73 -2.27 3.90
N GLN A 53 -13.97 -2.17 4.98
CA GLN A 53 -14.36 -2.53 6.34
C GLN A 53 -15.64 -1.81 6.79
N SER A 54 -15.81 -0.54 6.43
CA SER A 54 -16.99 0.26 6.82
C SER A 54 -18.29 -0.25 6.20
N LYS A 55 -18.26 -0.86 5.00
CA LYS A 55 -19.45 -1.51 4.42
C LYS A 55 -19.90 -2.75 5.19
N LEU A 56 -19.01 -3.32 6.00
CA LEU A 56 -19.25 -4.49 6.82
C LEU A 56 -19.52 -4.12 8.29
N GLY A 57 -19.62 -2.83 8.62
CA GLY A 57 -19.82 -2.36 10.00
C GLY A 57 -18.59 -2.56 10.91
N ILE A 58 -17.39 -2.71 10.33
CA ILE A 58 -16.14 -2.89 11.06
C ILE A 58 -15.09 -1.84 10.66
N VAL A 59 -13.98 -1.81 11.40
CA VAL A 59 -12.87 -0.86 11.16
C VAL A 59 -11.59 -1.59 10.74
N PRO A 60 -10.69 -0.96 9.97
CA PRO A 60 -9.37 -1.54 9.70
C PRO A 60 -8.62 -1.73 11.03
N SER A 61 -8.18 -2.95 11.30
CA SER A 61 -7.72 -3.37 12.63
C SER A 61 -6.37 -4.10 12.62
N TRP A 62 -5.71 -4.19 11.47
CA TRP A 62 -4.38 -4.81 11.34
C TRP A 62 -3.27 -3.76 11.31
N GLY A 63 -3.60 -2.50 11.62
CA GLY A 63 -2.70 -1.35 11.66
C GLY A 63 -2.63 -0.56 10.36
N GLY A 64 -3.24 -1.05 9.27
CA GLY A 64 -3.15 -0.42 7.95
C GLY A 64 -3.71 1.01 7.92
N ALA A 65 -4.71 1.32 8.74
CA ALA A 65 -5.30 2.66 8.86
C ALA A 65 -4.28 3.75 9.26
N ASN A 66 -3.41 3.45 10.24
CA ASN A 66 -2.44 4.41 10.75
C ASN A 66 -1.37 4.72 9.69
N TYR A 67 -0.96 3.70 8.94
CA TYR A 67 0.03 3.85 7.87
C TYR A 67 -0.56 4.44 6.61
N LEU A 68 -1.81 4.15 6.28
CA LEU A 68 -2.52 4.85 5.21
C LEU A 68 -2.47 6.37 5.44
N ALA A 69 -2.72 6.83 6.67
CA ALA A 69 -2.66 8.25 7.01
C ALA A 69 -1.28 8.89 6.82
N SER A 70 -0.18 8.13 6.98
CA SER A 70 1.18 8.64 6.69
C SER A 70 1.53 8.62 5.21
N ILE A 71 0.85 7.80 4.40
CA ILE A 71 1.05 7.70 2.94
C ILE A 71 0.24 8.78 2.20
N VAL A 72 -1.08 8.85 2.44
CA VAL A 72 -2.00 9.71 1.65
C VAL A 72 -2.46 10.97 2.41
N GLY A 73 -1.96 11.15 3.64
CA GLY A 73 -2.40 12.19 4.55
C GLY A 73 -3.70 11.83 5.29
N ARG A 74 -3.87 12.40 6.49
CA ARG A 74 -4.99 12.09 7.40
C ARG A 74 -6.38 12.27 6.76
N SER A 75 -6.60 13.37 6.04
CA SER A 75 -7.92 13.69 5.47
C SER A 75 -8.34 12.67 4.39
N THR A 76 -7.43 12.37 3.45
CA THR A 76 -7.67 11.35 2.43
C THR A 76 -7.87 9.97 3.05
N ALA A 77 -7.04 9.59 4.02
CA ALA A 77 -7.17 8.31 4.70
C ALA A 77 -8.54 8.14 5.38
N LEU A 78 -9.00 9.15 6.12
CA LEU A 78 -10.32 9.15 6.74
C LEU A 78 -11.43 9.03 5.70
N ARG A 79 -11.37 9.82 4.62
CA ARG A 79 -12.33 9.72 3.52
C ARG A 79 -12.41 8.28 3.00
N LEU A 80 -11.27 7.70 2.59
CA LEU A 80 -11.23 6.34 2.03
C LEU A 80 -11.79 5.28 3.00
N MET A 81 -11.46 5.33 4.29
CA MET A 81 -11.92 4.36 5.28
C MET A 81 -13.42 4.51 5.61
N THR A 82 -13.90 5.74 5.70
CA THR A 82 -15.30 6.03 6.06
C THR A 82 -16.27 5.83 4.90
N THR A 83 -15.85 6.10 3.66
CA THR A 83 -16.72 5.97 2.48
C THR A 83 -16.62 4.62 1.78
N ALA A 84 -15.57 3.83 2.09
CA ALA A 84 -15.20 2.63 1.34
C ALA A 84 -15.17 2.87 -0.18
N THR A 85 -14.66 4.04 -0.58
CA THR A 85 -14.48 4.40 -1.99
C THR A 85 -13.47 3.45 -2.63
N MET A 86 -13.84 2.89 -3.78
CA MET A 86 -12.95 2.08 -4.58
C MET A 86 -12.18 2.97 -5.56
N LEU A 87 -10.86 2.81 -5.60
CA LEU A 87 -9.96 3.52 -6.50
C LEU A 87 -9.47 2.57 -7.59
N ASN A 88 -9.29 3.09 -8.80
CA ASN A 88 -8.48 2.43 -9.82
C ASN A 88 -6.97 2.71 -9.59
N ALA A 89 -6.10 2.02 -10.33
CA ALA A 89 -4.65 2.13 -10.17
C ALA A 89 -4.13 3.57 -10.37
N SER A 90 -4.65 4.30 -11.37
CA SER A 90 -4.27 5.70 -11.61
C SER A 90 -4.66 6.59 -10.43
N GLN A 91 -5.91 6.52 -9.96
CA GLN A 91 -6.39 7.30 -8.82
C GLN A 91 -5.59 6.98 -7.55
N ALA A 92 -5.25 5.71 -7.33
CA ALA A 92 -4.43 5.29 -6.20
C ALA A 92 -3.01 5.87 -6.30
N LYS A 93 -2.44 5.98 -7.51
CA LYS A 93 -1.17 6.65 -7.76
C LYS A 93 -1.24 8.16 -7.52
N ASP A 94 -2.30 8.81 -8.00
CA ASP A 94 -2.48 10.26 -7.89
C ASP A 94 -2.55 10.74 -6.43
N ILE A 95 -3.13 9.92 -5.54
CA ILE A 95 -3.18 10.23 -4.11
C ILE A 95 -1.93 9.77 -3.34
N GLY A 96 -0.94 9.19 -4.01
CA GLY A 96 0.29 8.68 -3.42
C GLY A 96 0.18 7.32 -2.74
N PHE A 97 -0.96 6.61 -2.87
CA PHE A 97 -1.08 5.26 -2.31
C PHE A 97 -0.29 4.23 -3.14
N VAL A 98 -0.29 4.34 -4.46
CA VAL A 98 0.51 3.50 -5.35
C VAL A 98 1.72 4.29 -5.85
N ASP A 99 2.90 3.69 -5.82
CA ASP A 99 4.13 4.36 -6.25
C ASP A 99 4.28 4.28 -7.78
N VAL A 100 4.03 3.11 -8.36
CA VAL A 100 4.12 2.87 -9.81
C VAL A 100 2.94 2.05 -10.29
N VAL A 101 2.44 2.40 -11.48
CA VAL A 101 1.45 1.60 -12.21
C VAL A 101 2.14 0.98 -13.39
N TYR A 102 1.93 -0.32 -13.60
CA TYR A 102 2.52 -1.10 -14.69
C TYR A 102 1.44 -1.78 -15.55
N ASP A 103 1.78 -2.09 -16.80
CA ASP A 103 0.83 -2.57 -17.81
C ASP A 103 1.07 -4.01 -18.28
N SER A 104 2.25 -4.59 -17.99
CA SER A 104 2.62 -5.96 -18.33
C SER A 104 3.68 -6.50 -17.35
N GLU A 105 3.97 -7.81 -17.39
CA GLU A 105 5.05 -8.41 -16.58
C GLU A 105 6.42 -7.85 -16.97
N ASP A 106 6.68 -7.65 -18.26
CA ASP A 106 7.94 -7.04 -18.73
C ASP A 106 8.09 -5.61 -18.22
N ASP A 107 7.01 -4.83 -18.22
CA ASP A 107 6.99 -3.48 -17.67
C ASP A 107 7.21 -3.51 -16.14
N PHE A 108 6.58 -4.44 -15.41
CA PHE A 108 6.82 -4.60 -13.97
C PHE A 108 8.30 -4.79 -13.63
N GLU A 109 9.01 -5.66 -14.35
CA GLU A 109 10.44 -5.88 -14.14
C GLU A 109 11.22 -4.57 -14.34
N VAL A 110 10.98 -3.87 -15.45
CA VAL A 110 11.61 -2.56 -15.72
C VAL A 110 11.35 -1.57 -14.58
N GLN A 111 10.11 -1.45 -14.11
CA GLN A 111 9.75 -0.53 -13.02
C GLN A 111 10.43 -0.89 -11.69
N ILE A 112 10.54 -2.18 -11.36
CA ILE A 112 11.24 -2.63 -10.16
C ILE A 112 12.74 -2.29 -10.23
N PHE A 113 13.39 -2.55 -11.37
CA PHE A 113 14.82 -2.27 -11.53
C PHE A 113 15.10 -0.76 -11.48
N ASN A 114 14.25 0.06 -12.11
CA ASN A 114 14.35 1.51 -12.02
C ASN A 114 14.12 2.02 -10.59
N GLY A 115 13.19 1.39 -9.85
CA GLY A 115 12.91 1.71 -8.45
C GLY A 115 14.06 1.39 -7.49
N ARG A 116 14.86 0.33 -7.75
CA ARG A 116 16.09 0.03 -6.98
C ARG A 116 17.11 1.17 -7.05
N ALA A 117 17.22 1.84 -8.18
CA ALA A 117 18.19 2.93 -8.37
C ALA A 117 17.85 4.19 -7.55
N GLN A 118 16.57 4.50 -7.33
CA GLN A 118 16.15 5.73 -6.66
C GLN A 118 16.29 5.68 -5.13
N ARG A 119 16.34 4.50 -4.51
CA ARG A 119 16.48 4.35 -3.05
C ARG A 119 17.88 3.96 -2.57
N ASN A 120 18.75 3.46 -3.47
CA ASN A 120 20.19 3.30 -3.19
C ASN A 120 20.98 4.63 -3.21
N ALA A 121 20.30 5.76 -3.47
CA ALA A 121 20.86 7.07 -3.22
C ALA A 121 21.10 7.25 -1.71
N PRO A 122 22.33 7.58 -1.26
CA PRO A 122 22.77 7.49 0.15
C PRO A 122 22.05 8.39 1.18
N GLY A 123 20.93 9.03 0.84
CA GLY A 123 20.13 9.89 1.73
C GLY A 123 18.74 9.38 2.10
N ASN A 124 18.25 8.29 1.51
CA ASN A 124 16.84 7.88 1.62
C ASN A 124 16.55 6.76 2.64
N LEU A 125 17.58 6.22 3.31
CA LEU A 125 17.41 5.23 4.37
C LEU A 125 17.35 5.95 5.73
N ARG A 126 16.20 6.52 6.05
CA ARG A 126 15.92 6.95 7.43
C ARG A 126 15.55 5.72 8.26
N TYR A 127 16.56 5.14 8.90
CA TYR A 127 16.36 4.32 10.09
C TYR A 127 15.84 5.24 11.21
N ASN A 128 14.59 5.06 11.60
CA ASN A 128 14.01 5.51 12.87
C ASN A 128 13.15 4.38 13.42
#